data_AF-A0A0F9FUS3-F1
#
_entry.id   AF-A0A0F9FUS3-F1
#
_cell.length_a   1.000
_cell.length_b   1.000
_cell.length_c   1.000
_cell.angle_alpha   90.00
_cell.angle_beta   90.00
_cell.angle_gamma   90.00
#
_symmetry.space_group_name_H-M   'P 1'
#
loop_
_entity.id
_entity.type
_entity.pdbx_description
1 polymer ?
#
loop_
_entity_poly.entity_id
_entity_poly.type
_entity_poly.pdbx_seq_one_letter_code
_entity_poly.pdbx_strand_id
1 'polypeptide(L)'
;VDAVYTDHFFEHLDIESIGRLMDEIHRVCKNESLVEIRVPHFSGFTNFYEYHKTSFRLNSFAEYLWEEGMFMSPSKLRLVSRKICLVNRQSPKNRAVTRWFIWNHPMEWLVNKFPRVYEMSGWRNIFPAWEIIWKMKVVK
;
A
#
# COMPACT_ATOMS: atom_id res chain seq x y z
N VAL A 1 9.72 19.35 3.41
CA VAL A 1 9.77 18.28 2.38
C VAL A 1 8.49 18.32 1.55
N ASP A 2 8.59 18.40 0.22
CA ASP A 2 7.43 18.48 -0.70
C ASP A 2 6.78 17.12 -0.98
N ALA A 3 7.58 16.06 -1.00
CA ALA A 3 7.10 14.70 -1.20
C ALA A 3 7.99 13.67 -0.51
N VAL A 4 7.39 12.56 -0.08
CA VAL A 4 8.06 11.35 0.41
C VAL A 4 7.58 10.17 -0.43
N TYR A 5 8.52 9.38 -0.93
CA TYR A 5 8.25 8.17 -1.69
C TYR A 5 8.94 6.98 -1.03
N THR A 6 8.22 5.88 -0.85
CA THR A 6 8.78 4.61 -0.40
C THR A 6 8.35 3.48 -1.33
N ASP A 7 9.30 2.61 -1.65
CA ASP A 7 9.09 1.41 -2.47
C ASP A 7 9.73 0.23 -1.74
N HIS A 8 8.91 -0.71 -1.30
CA HIS A 8 9.35 -1.94 -0.64
C HIS A 8 10.28 -1.70 0.57
N PHE A 9 9.87 -0.76 1.43
CA PHE A 9 10.61 -0.42 2.64
C PHE A 9 9.81 -0.74 3.91
N PHE A 10 8.55 -0.33 3.96
CA PHE A 10 7.71 -0.39 5.17
C PHE A 10 7.52 -1.81 5.71
N GLU A 11 7.58 -2.84 4.87
CA GLU A 11 7.49 -4.25 5.26
C GLU A 11 8.69 -4.76 6.05
N HIS A 12 9.82 -4.06 6.02
CA HIS A 12 11.01 -4.39 6.80
C HIS A 12 10.97 -3.81 8.23
N LEU A 13 9.96 -2.99 8.52
CA LEU A 13 9.75 -2.36 9.81
C LEU A 13 8.72 -3.14 10.64
N ASP A 14 8.90 -3.13 11.95
CA ASP A 14 7.85 -3.53 12.88
C ASP A 14 6.78 -2.43 13.03
N ILE A 15 5.65 -2.79 13.63
CA ILE A 15 4.48 -1.92 13.76
C ILE A 15 4.80 -0.62 14.52
N GLU A 16 5.63 -0.70 15.57
CA GLU A 16 6.01 0.47 16.36
C GLU A 16 6.88 1.43 15.54
N SER A 17 7.87 0.90 14.81
CA SER A 17 8.73 1.66 13.91
C SER A 17 7.95 2.32 12.78
N ILE A 18 6.92 1.66 12.26
CA ILE A 18 6.00 2.25 11.28
C ILE A 18 5.29 3.47 11.88
N GLY A 19 4.77 3.38 13.11
CA GLY A 19 4.11 4.51 13.76
C GLY A 19 5.03 5.71 13.93
N ARG A 20 6.22 5.49 14.50
CA ARG A 20 7.24 6.54 14.65
C ARG A 20 7.63 7.15 13.32
N LEU A 21 7.77 6.35 12.26
CA LEU A 21 8.11 6.83 10.93
C LEU A 21 6.98 7.67 10.32
N MET A 22 5.72 7.27 10.49
CA MET A 22 4.57 8.05 10.03
C MET A 22 4.50 9.41 10.74
N ASP A 23 4.80 9.45 12.04
CA ASP A 23 4.90 10.69 12.81
C ASP A 23 6.03 11.59 12.33
N GLU A 24 7.20 11.01 12.03
CA GLU A 24 8.33 11.76 11.48
C GLU A 24 8.05 12.27 10.06
N ILE A 25 7.44 11.46 9.20
CA ILE A 25 6.99 11.87 7.86
C ILE A 25 6.04 13.05 7.97
N HIS A 26 5.05 12.98 8.86
CA HIS A 26 4.14 14.11 9.11
C HIS A 26 4.93 15.32 9.57
N ARG A 27 5.80 15.19 10.59
CA ARG A 27 6.59 16.28 11.17
C ARG A 27 7.41 17.05 10.13
N VAL A 28 8.15 16.37 9.26
CA VAL A 28 9.10 16.99 8.29
C VAL A 28 8.44 17.46 6.99
N CYS A 29 7.27 16.93 6.66
CA CYS A 29 6.50 17.37 5.50
C CYS A 29 5.80 18.69 5.78
N LYS A 30 5.66 19.53 4.74
CA LYS A 30 4.75 20.68 4.80
C LYS A 30 3.31 20.22 4.60
N ASN A 31 2.36 21.12 4.83
CA ASN A 31 0.96 20.85 4.51
C ASN A 31 0.81 20.54 3.01
N GLU A 32 -0.09 19.63 2.67
CA GLU A 32 -0.37 19.15 1.30
C GLU A 32 0.80 18.43 0.58
N SER A 33 1.91 18.15 1.27
CA SER A 33 2.98 17.30 0.73
C SER A 33 2.48 15.90 0.39
N LEU A 34 2.98 15.34 -0.72
CA LEU A 34 2.61 14.00 -1.17
C LEU A 34 3.39 12.93 -0.41
N VAL A 35 2.71 11.93 0.11
CA VAL A 35 3.30 10.71 0.67
C VAL A 35 2.81 9.53 -0.17
N GLU A 36 3.73 8.87 -0.84
CA GLU A 36 3.46 7.67 -1.63
C GLU A 36 4.17 6.47 -1.00
N ILE A 37 3.38 5.48 -0.59
CA ILE A 37 3.87 4.25 0.03
C ILE A 37 3.49 3.09 -0.86
N ARG A 38 4.48 2.30 -1.26
CA ARG A 38 4.33 1.09 -2.04
C ARG A 38 4.99 -0.09 -1.34
N VAL A 39 4.23 -1.16 -1.16
CA VAL A 39 4.64 -2.36 -0.42
C VAL A 39 4.00 -3.61 -1.03
N PRO A 40 4.55 -4.80 -0.75
CA PRO A 40 3.87 -6.06 -1.03
C PRO A 40 2.47 -6.10 -0.42
N HIS A 41 1.50 -6.59 -1.19
CA HIS A 41 0.17 -6.87 -0.67
C HIS A 41 0.18 -8.21 0.07
N PHE A 42 -0.55 -8.35 1.18
CA PHE A 42 -0.51 -9.54 2.05
C PHE A 42 -0.82 -10.87 1.33
N SER A 43 -1.58 -10.84 0.24
CA SER A 43 -1.89 -12.03 -0.56
C SER A 43 -0.82 -12.41 -1.59
N GLY A 44 0.15 -11.53 -1.85
CA GLY A 44 1.21 -11.74 -2.83
C GLY A 44 2.35 -12.58 -2.32
N PHE A 45 2.97 -13.38 -3.19
CA PHE A 45 4.15 -14.16 -2.79
C PHE A 45 5.30 -13.28 -2.29
N THR A 46 5.44 -12.05 -2.82
CA THR A 46 6.44 -11.07 -2.39
C THR A 46 6.31 -10.71 -0.93
N ASN A 47 5.11 -10.78 -0.34
CA ASN A 47 4.91 -10.51 1.08
C ASN A 47 5.63 -11.53 1.99
N PHE A 48 5.82 -12.76 1.52
CA PHE A 48 6.38 -13.87 2.32
C PHE A 48 7.90 -13.99 2.23
N TYR A 49 8.59 -12.91 1.84
CA TYR A 49 10.05 -12.85 1.86
C TYR A 49 10.56 -12.83 3.30
N GLU A 50 11.68 -13.50 3.56
CA GLU A 50 12.15 -13.84 4.92
C GLU A 50 12.51 -12.61 5.77
N TYR A 51 12.83 -11.49 5.12
CA TYR A 51 13.18 -10.23 5.79
C TYR A 51 11.98 -9.31 6.06
N HIS A 52 10.78 -9.69 5.62
CA HIS A 52 9.57 -8.93 5.88
C HIS A 52 9.04 -9.22 7.29
N LYS A 53 8.79 -8.16 8.04
CA LYS A 53 8.28 -8.19 9.42
C LYS A 53 6.80 -7.85 9.49
N THR A 54 6.29 -7.07 8.54
CA THR A 54 4.91 -6.57 8.55
C THR A 54 4.25 -6.77 7.19
N SER A 55 3.02 -7.28 7.20
CA SER A 55 2.19 -7.44 6.01
C SER A 55 1.14 -6.35 5.89
N PHE A 56 0.86 -5.91 4.66
CA PHE A 56 -0.04 -4.79 4.40
C PHE A 56 -1.30 -5.20 3.62
N ARG A 57 -2.42 -4.59 4.01
CA ARG A 57 -3.75 -4.68 3.40
C ARG A 57 -4.32 -3.27 3.23
N LEU A 58 -5.43 -3.13 2.52
CA LEU A 58 -6.07 -1.87 2.12
C LEU A 58 -6.15 -0.82 3.25
N ASN A 59 -6.49 -1.27 4.45
CA ASN A 59 -6.72 -0.43 5.62
C ASN A 59 -5.50 -0.32 6.56
N SER A 60 -4.31 -0.78 6.17
CA SER A 60 -3.12 -0.75 7.04
C SER A 60 -2.74 0.65 7.54
N PHE A 61 -3.06 1.70 6.77
CA PHE A 61 -2.80 3.10 7.16
C PHE A 61 -4.07 3.86 7.57
N ALA A 62 -5.20 3.19 7.82
CA ALA A 62 -6.48 3.85 8.11
C ALA A 62 -6.42 4.77 9.33
N GLU A 63 -5.66 4.41 10.37
CA GLU A 63 -5.54 5.20 11.61
C GLU A 63 -4.87 6.57 11.42
N TYR A 64 -4.08 6.72 10.35
CA TYR A 64 -3.44 7.99 9.99
C TYR A 64 -4.32 8.85 9.08
N LEU A 65 -5.46 8.33 8.63
CA LEU A 65 -6.33 9.06 7.74
C LEU A 65 -7.34 9.89 8.52
N TRP A 66 -7.51 11.13 8.07
CA TRP A 66 -8.43 12.09 8.66
C TRP A 66 -9.87 11.57 8.78
N GLU A 67 -10.30 10.71 7.84
CA GLU A 67 -11.71 10.31 7.68
C GLU A 67 -12.02 8.86 8.11
N GLU A 68 -11.03 7.98 8.28
CA GLU A 68 -11.25 6.53 8.36
C GLU A 68 -10.72 5.84 9.64
N GLY A 69 -9.95 6.53 10.50
CA GLY A 69 -9.33 5.93 11.69
C GLY A 69 -10.30 5.69 12.85
N MET A 70 -10.19 4.53 13.50
CA MET A 70 -10.91 4.22 14.75
C MET A 70 -10.17 4.80 15.97
N PHE A 71 -8.84 4.80 15.90
CA PHE A 71 -7.93 5.38 16.87
C PHE A 71 -7.32 6.62 16.25
N MET A 72 -7.55 7.78 16.86
CA MET A 72 -7.06 9.03 16.30
C MET A 72 -5.54 9.14 16.50
N SER A 73 -4.77 8.74 15.48
CA SER A 73 -3.35 9.09 15.40
C SER A 73 -3.20 10.63 15.40
N PRO A 74 -2.20 11.19 16.10
CA PRO A 74 -1.91 12.62 16.03
C PRO A 74 -1.51 13.06 14.62
N SER A 75 -0.89 12.16 13.85
CA SER A 75 -0.44 12.39 12.49
C SER A 75 -1.57 12.15 11.50
N LYS A 76 -2.02 13.24 10.86
CA LYS A 76 -3.16 13.22 9.95
C LYS A 76 -2.74 13.34 8.49
N LEU A 77 -3.26 12.43 7.68
CA LEU A 77 -3.13 12.43 6.24
C LEU A 77 -4.52 12.36 5.58
N ARG A 78 -4.63 12.95 4.39
CA ARG A 78 -5.78 12.82 3.51
C ARG A 78 -5.48 11.82 2.42
N LEU A 79 -6.36 10.85 2.23
CA LEU A 79 -6.20 9.86 1.18
C LEU A 79 -6.46 10.49 -0.19
N VAL A 80 -5.54 10.32 -1.14
CA VAL A 80 -5.73 10.73 -2.54
C VAL A 80 -6.16 9.55 -3.38
N SER A 81 -5.45 8.42 -3.25
CA SER A 81 -5.78 7.21 -3.98
C SER A 81 -5.19 5.98 -3.29
N ARG A 82 -5.86 4.83 -3.47
CA ARG A 82 -5.31 3.50 -3.19
C ARG A 82 -5.37 2.68 -4.46
N LYS A 83 -4.35 1.86 -4.70
CA LYS A 83 -4.34 0.95 -5.83
C LYS A 83 -3.74 -0.39 -5.44
N ILE A 84 -4.49 -1.46 -5.65
CA ILE A 84 -4.02 -2.85 -5.60
C ILE A 84 -3.54 -3.22 -7.00
N CYS A 85 -2.32 -3.73 -7.13
CA CYS A 85 -1.78 -4.15 -8.42
C CYS A 85 -1.66 -5.68 -8.46
N LEU A 86 -2.30 -6.30 -9.46
CA LEU A 86 -2.20 -7.75 -9.70
C LEU A 86 -1.07 -8.10 -10.66
N VAL A 87 -0.42 -7.08 -11.22
CA VAL A 87 0.66 -7.21 -12.20
C VAL A 87 1.85 -6.41 -11.70
N ASN A 88 3.02 -7.07 -11.60
CA ASN A 88 4.27 -6.39 -11.31
C ASN A 88 4.64 -5.42 -12.45
N ARG A 89 4.83 -4.15 -12.11
CA ARG A 89 5.29 -3.09 -13.04
C ARG A 89 6.63 -2.48 -12.65
N GLN A 90 7.27 -3.03 -11.62
CA GLN A 90 8.46 -2.52 -10.95
C GLN A 90 9.74 -2.72 -11.78
N SER A 91 9.86 -3.87 -12.43
CA SER A 91 11.02 -4.23 -13.24
C SER A 91 10.61 -4.79 -14.61
N PRO A 92 11.32 -4.45 -15.71
CA PRO A 92 11.10 -5.07 -17.01
C PRO A 92 11.18 -6.60 -16.97
N LYS A 93 12.06 -7.16 -16.12
CA LYS A 93 12.22 -8.62 -15.93
C LYS A 93 10.97 -9.23 -15.31
N ASN A 94 10.44 -8.62 -14.25
CA ASN A 94 9.23 -9.10 -13.57
C ASN A 94 7.98 -8.87 -14.41
N ARG A 95 7.94 -7.79 -15.20
CA ARG A 95 6.87 -7.52 -16.17
C ARG A 95 6.79 -8.60 -17.24
N ALA A 96 7.92 -9.19 -17.64
CA ALA A 96 7.95 -10.29 -18.61
C ALA A 96 7.39 -11.61 -18.04
N VAL A 97 7.40 -11.79 -16.72
CA VAL A 97 6.74 -12.92 -16.05
C VAL A 97 5.25 -12.65 -15.92
N THR A 98 4.88 -11.42 -15.53
CA THR A 98 3.48 -11.09 -15.26
C THR A 98 2.63 -10.87 -16.52
N ARG A 99 3.24 -10.57 -17.67
CA ARG A 99 2.53 -10.43 -18.96
C ARG A 99 1.78 -11.68 -19.40
N TRP A 100 2.20 -12.87 -18.95
CA TRP A 100 1.54 -14.12 -19.28
C TRP A 100 0.22 -14.31 -18.53
N PHE A 101 0.03 -13.59 -17.42
CA PHE A 101 -1.24 -13.52 -16.70
C PHE A 101 -2.13 -12.43 -17.30
N ILE A 102 -2.53 -12.59 -18.56
CA ILE A 102 -3.36 -11.61 -19.29
C ILE A 102 -4.66 -11.33 -18.51
N TRP A 103 -5.20 -12.34 -17.83
CA TRP A 103 -6.37 -12.25 -16.95
C TRP A 103 -6.21 -11.29 -15.77
N ASN A 104 -4.98 -11.01 -15.32
CA ASN A 104 -4.74 -10.09 -14.21
C ASN A 104 -5.00 -8.63 -14.58
N HIS A 105 -4.92 -8.26 -15.86
CA HIS A 105 -5.19 -6.90 -16.30
C HIS A 105 -6.67 -6.48 -16.14
N PRO A 106 -7.67 -7.21 -16.68
CA PRO A 106 -9.08 -6.89 -16.45
C PRO A 106 -9.47 -7.13 -14.99
N MET A 107 -8.88 -8.13 -14.33
CA MET A 107 -9.15 -8.39 -12.91
C MET A 107 -8.63 -7.25 -12.02
N GLU A 108 -7.48 -6.64 -12.34
CA GLU A 108 -6.96 -5.49 -11.58
C GLU A 108 -7.95 -4.32 -11.60
N TRP A 109 -8.59 -4.06 -12.74
CA TRP A 109 -9.63 -3.04 -12.83
C TRP A 109 -10.82 -3.36 -11.89
N LEU A 110 -11.29 -4.61 -11.88
CA LEU A 110 -12.38 -5.04 -11.02
C LEU A 110 -12.02 -4.97 -9.53
N VAL A 111 -10.82 -5.43 -9.18
CA VAL A 111 -10.28 -5.39 -7.81
C VAL A 111 -10.20 -3.97 -7.29
N ASN A 112 -9.74 -3.01 -8.10
CA ASN A 112 -9.68 -1.61 -7.68
C ASN A 112 -11.05 -0.93 -7.62
N LYS A 113 -12.07 -1.47 -8.30
CA LYS A 113 -13.47 -1.01 -8.16
C LYS A 113 -14.08 -1.49 -6.85
N PHE A 114 -13.75 -2.68 -6.40
CA PHE A 114 -14.28 -3.28 -5.16
C PHE A 114 -13.17 -3.85 -4.27
N PRO A 115 -12.23 -3.02 -3.76
CA PRO A 115 -11.02 -3.52 -3.11
C PRO A 115 -11.33 -4.26 -1.80
N ARG A 116 -12.35 -3.82 -1.04
CA ARG A 116 -12.79 -4.50 0.18
C ARG A 116 -13.35 -5.90 -0.12
N VAL A 117 -14.14 -6.05 -1.18
CA VAL A 117 -14.70 -7.35 -1.58
C VAL A 117 -13.59 -8.31 -2.00
N TYR A 118 -12.62 -7.80 -2.77
CA TYR A 118 -11.44 -8.58 -3.15
C TYR A 118 -10.67 -9.09 -1.92
N GLU A 119 -10.34 -8.21 -0.97
CA GLU A 119 -9.59 -8.60 0.23
C GLU A 119 -10.36 -9.50 1.19
N MET A 120 -11.68 -9.37 1.29
CA MET A 120 -12.50 -10.18 2.21
C MET A 120 -12.92 -11.52 1.63
N SER A 121 -12.91 -11.69 0.30
CA SER A 121 -13.34 -12.91 -0.38
C SER A 121 -12.16 -13.85 -0.69
N GLY A 122 -12.49 -15.02 -1.25
CA GLY A 122 -11.50 -15.97 -1.78
C GLY A 122 -10.77 -15.47 -3.05
N TRP A 123 -11.21 -14.36 -3.65
CA TRP A 123 -10.60 -13.81 -4.88
C TRP A 123 -9.13 -13.47 -4.69
N ARG A 124 -8.73 -13.03 -3.48
CA ARG A 124 -7.33 -12.76 -3.14
C ARG A 124 -6.41 -13.99 -3.28
N ASN A 125 -6.95 -15.20 -3.16
CA ASN A 125 -6.18 -16.44 -3.28
C ASN A 125 -6.10 -16.91 -4.74
N ILE A 126 -7.13 -16.63 -5.55
CA ILE A 126 -7.17 -16.98 -6.97
C ILE A 126 -6.32 -15.99 -7.79
N PHE A 127 -6.40 -14.71 -7.44
CA PHE A 127 -5.68 -13.62 -8.08
C PHE A 127 -4.83 -12.89 -7.03
N PRO A 128 -3.71 -13.47 -6.59
CA PRO A 128 -2.84 -12.84 -5.60
C PRO A 128 -2.31 -11.50 -6.12
N ALA A 129 -2.43 -10.46 -5.30
CA ALA A 129 -1.95 -9.13 -5.65
C ALA A 129 -0.45 -9.05 -5.38
N TRP A 130 0.27 -8.35 -6.24
CA TRP A 130 1.70 -8.14 -6.06
C TRP A 130 2.00 -7.08 -5.01
N GLU A 131 1.29 -5.98 -5.09
CA GLU A 131 1.60 -4.77 -4.32
C GLU A 131 0.35 -3.93 -4.14
N ILE A 132 0.43 -3.05 -3.16
CA ILE A 132 -0.56 -2.03 -2.87
C ILE A 132 0.15 -0.69 -2.72
N ILE A 133 -0.47 0.34 -3.29
CA ILE A 133 0.05 1.70 -3.35
C ILE A 133 -0.95 2.62 -2.67
N TRP A 134 -0.48 3.40 -1.69
CA TRP A 134 -1.19 4.53 -1.14
C TRP A 134 -0.56 5.82 -1.61
N LYS A 135 -1.40 6.75 -2.06
CA LYS A 135 -1.03 8.15 -2.23
C LYS A 135 -1.86 8.98 -1.28
N MET A 136 -1.18 9.73 -0.44
CA MET A 136 -1.76 10.50 0.65
C MET A 136 -1.17 11.91 0.65
N LYS A 137 -1.88 12.87 1.22
CA LYS A 137 -1.39 14.23 1.45
C LYS A 137 -1.34 14.52 2.93
N VAL A 138 -0.27 15.18 3.38
CA VAL A 138 -0.14 15.60 4.78
C VAL A 138 -1.13 16.73 5.10
N VAL A 139 -1.80 16.62 6.25
CA VAL A 139 -2.69 17.65 6.80
C VAL A 139 -2.09 18.16 8.10
N LYS A 140 -1.77 19.46 8.15
CA LYS A 140 -1.19 20.12 9.33
C LYS A 140 -2.21 20.70 10.28
#